data_AF-A0A376U1A8-F1
#
_entry.id   AF-A0A376U1A8-F1
#
_cell.length_a   1.000
_cell.length_b   1.000
_cell.length_c   1.000
_cell.angle_alpha   90.00
_cell.angle_beta   90.00
_cell.angle_gamma   90.00
#
_symmetry.space_group_name_H-M   'P 1'
#
loop_
_entity.id
_entity.type
_entity.pdbx_description
1 polymer ?
#
loop_
_entity_poly.entity_id
_entity_poly.type
_entity_poly.pdbx_seq_one_letter_code
_entity_poly.pdbx_strand_id
1 'polypeptide(L)'
;MLYLQDCAQQAGQESRFIYIEDLGLGVGGVLTDLDDNVIQRAFKLYPLEWMMRDDNGPLLCKRREQWVEPLWKSILSNKGLMPLLWRFFPGHPNLLASWFEGEKSQIAAGESYVRKTDLLARRRKRHHFRRSE
;
A
#
# COMPACT_ATOMS: atom_id res chain seq x y z
N MET A 1 7.05 11.69 9.92
CA MET A 1 8.26 11.72 9.08
C MET A 1 9.51 11.84 9.91
N LEU A 2 9.56 12.82 10.82
CA LEU A 2 10.70 13.04 11.73
C LEU A 2 11.16 11.79 12.49
N TYR A 3 10.23 10.96 12.98
CA TYR A 3 10.57 9.72 13.68
C TYR A 3 11.39 8.72 12.82
N LEU A 4 10.99 8.48 11.57
CA LEU A 4 11.72 7.55 10.70
C LEU A 4 13.04 8.13 10.22
N GLN A 5 13.12 9.45 10.09
CA GLN A 5 14.37 10.14 9.79
C GLN A 5 15.36 10.00 10.96
N ASP A 6 14.88 10.20 12.19
CA ASP A 6 15.66 10.00 13.41
C ASP A 6 16.13 8.54 13.54
N CYS A 7 15.27 7.55 13.27
CA CYS A 7 15.70 6.14 13.20
C CYS A 7 16.79 5.90 12.16
N ALA A 8 16.72 6.54 10.99
CA ALA A 8 17.75 6.42 9.95
C ALA A 8 19.08 7.04 10.41
N GLN A 9 19.03 8.20 11.06
CA GLN A 9 20.21 8.86 11.64
C GLN A 9 20.84 8.01 12.75
N GLN A 10 20.03 7.43 13.64
CA GLN A 10 20.50 6.50 14.68
C GLN A 10 21.12 5.23 14.09
N ALA A 11 20.69 4.80 12.90
CA ALA A 11 21.29 3.71 12.15
C ALA A 11 22.53 4.13 11.33
N GLY A 12 23.03 5.37 11.52
CA GLY A 12 24.20 5.90 10.82
C GLY A 12 23.96 6.22 9.34
N GLN A 13 22.71 6.37 8.92
CA GLN A 13 22.36 6.74 7.54
C GLN A 13 22.15 8.25 7.45
N GLU A 14 22.77 8.88 6.46
CA GLU A 14 22.37 10.23 6.07
C GLU A 14 20.97 10.21 5.48
N SER A 15 20.13 11.15 5.91
CA SER A 15 18.75 11.25 5.48
C SER A 15 18.39 12.70 5.21
N ARG A 16 17.67 12.92 4.10
CA ARG A 16 17.18 14.23 3.68
C ARG A 16 15.68 14.16 3.44
N PHE A 17 15.00 15.27 3.68
CA PHE A 17 13.60 15.43 3.32
C PHE A 17 13.53 15.94 1.88
N ILE A 18 12.64 15.36 1.08
CA ILE A 18 12.32 15.83 -0.27
C ILE A 18 10.83 15.64 -0.53
N TYR A 19 10.22 16.57 -1.28
CA TYR A 19 8.85 16.40 -1.74
C TYR A 19 8.82 15.45 -2.95
N ILE A 20 7.71 14.73 -3.14
CA ILE A 20 7.61 13.78 -4.27
C ILE A 20 7.61 14.49 -5.62
N GLU A 21 7.10 15.72 -5.66
CA GLU A 21 7.08 16.57 -6.86
C GLU A 21 8.48 17.01 -7.27
N ASP A 22 9.42 17.04 -6.33
CA ASP A 22 10.82 17.44 -6.54
C ASP A 22 11.72 16.25 -6.90
N LEU A 23 11.18 15.02 -6.96
CA LEU A 23 11.97 13.85 -7.31
C LEU A 23 12.24 13.81 -8.81
N GLY A 24 13.52 13.79 -9.16
CA GLY A 24 13.99 13.65 -10.53
C GLY A 24 14.21 12.21 -10.96
N LEU A 25 14.25 11.99 -12.28
CA LEU A 25 14.78 10.78 -12.90
C LEU A 25 16.00 11.14 -13.74
N GLY A 26 17.19 10.95 -13.16
CA GLY A 26 18.47 11.21 -13.82
C GLY A 26 18.78 10.22 -14.96
N VAL A 27 19.90 10.47 -15.63
CA VAL A 27 20.39 9.62 -16.75
C VAL A 27 20.57 8.18 -16.28
N GLY A 28 20.06 7.22 -17.06
CA GLY A 28 20.07 5.80 -16.68
C GLY A 28 18.96 5.40 -15.70
N GLY A 29 18.01 6.28 -15.40
CA GLY A 29 16.83 5.99 -14.60
C GLY A 29 17.10 5.94 -13.09
N VAL A 30 18.12 6.66 -12.61
CA VAL A 30 18.38 6.81 -11.17
C VAL A 30 17.49 7.88 -10.57
N LEU A 31 17.03 7.68 -9.33
CA LEU A 31 16.34 8.72 -8.57
C LEU A 31 17.35 9.80 -8.18
N THR A 32 16.99 11.06 -8.40
CA THR A 32 17.84 12.22 -8.04
C THR A 32 17.06 13.24 -7.22
N ASP A 33 17.76 13.99 -6.39
CA ASP A 33 17.23 15.19 -5.73
C ASP A 33 17.38 16.44 -6.63
N LEU A 34 16.97 17.61 -6.12
CA LEU A 34 17.05 18.89 -6.82
C LEU A 34 18.48 19.34 -7.17
N ASP A 35 19.48 18.80 -6.47
CA ASP A 35 20.90 19.09 -6.68
C ASP A 35 21.59 17.96 -7.50
N ASP A 36 20.82 17.12 -8.18
CA ASP A 36 21.28 15.96 -8.95
C ASP A 36 22.04 14.89 -8.14
N ASN A 37 21.90 14.87 -6.82
CA ASN A 37 22.48 13.81 -6.00
C ASN A 37 21.66 12.52 -6.18
N VAL A 38 22.36 11.41 -6.41
CA VAL A 38 21.72 10.10 -6.56
C VAL A 38 21.14 9.62 -5.24
N ILE A 39 19.83 9.36 -5.24
CA ILE A 39 19.11 8.78 -4.11
C ILE A 39 19.26 7.27 -4.15
N GLN A 40 19.94 6.71 -3.15
CA GLN A 40 20.15 5.26 -3.05
C GLN A 40 18.93 4.52 -2.48
N ARG A 41 18.23 5.15 -1.53
CA ARG A 41 17.03 4.62 -0.87
C ARG A 41 16.06 5.75 -0.58
N ALA A 42 14.79 5.52 -0.86
CA ALA A 42 13.71 6.47 -0.64
C ALA A 42 12.62 5.86 0.23
N PHE A 43 12.32 6.53 1.34
CA PHE A 43 11.13 6.24 2.15
C PHE A 43 10.06 7.31 1.90
N LYS A 44 8.81 6.90 1.76
CA LYS A 44 7.69 7.83 1.57
C LYS A 44 6.49 7.52 2.47
N LEU A 45 5.85 8.59 2.94
CA LEU A 45 4.53 8.52 3.57
C LEU A 45 3.39 8.62 2.55
N TYR A 46 3.70 9.01 1.31
CA TYR A 46 2.74 9.12 0.23
C TYR A 46 2.25 7.72 -0.20
N PRO A 47 0.93 7.50 -0.27
CA PRO A 47 0.38 6.20 -0.65
C PRO A 47 0.87 5.76 -2.02
N LEU A 48 1.33 4.51 -2.10
CA LEU A 48 1.85 3.94 -3.32
C LEU A 48 0.77 3.90 -4.41
N GLU A 49 -0.47 3.66 -4.02
CA GLU A 49 -1.62 3.58 -4.91
C GLU A 49 -1.97 4.94 -5.54
N TRP A 50 -1.58 6.06 -4.92
CA TRP A 50 -1.76 7.39 -5.49
C TRP A 50 -0.65 7.67 -6.49
N MET A 51 0.59 7.41 -6.10
CA MET A 51 1.74 7.58 -6.98
C MET A 51 1.68 6.71 -8.24
N MET A 52 1.06 5.53 -8.17
CA MET A 52 0.78 4.69 -9.34
C MET A 52 -0.22 5.31 -10.33
N ARG A 53 -1.06 6.24 -9.88
CA ARG A 53 -2.07 6.95 -10.70
C ARG A 53 -1.58 8.31 -11.19
N ASP A 54 -0.61 8.89 -10.50
CA ASP A 54 -0.01 10.17 -10.85
C ASP A 54 1.08 10.00 -11.91
N ASP A 55 1.55 11.13 -12.47
CA ASP A 55 2.62 11.18 -13.48
C ASP A 55 3.96 10.60 -12.98
N ASN A 56 4.12 10.48 -11.66
CA ASN A 56 5.27 9.89 -11.00
C ASN A 56 5.26 8.34 -10.98
N GLY A 57 4.22 7.69 -11.52
CA GLY A 57 4.11 6.23 -11.60
C GLY A 57 5.32 5.53 -12.24
N PRO A 58 5.89 6.01 -13.37
CA PRO A 58 7.07 5.41 -13.99
C PRO A 58 8.32 5.37 -13.10
N LEU A 59 8.48 6.32 -12.17
CA LEU A 59 9.60 6.35 -11.20
C LEU A 59 9.61 5.11 -10.30
N LEU A 60 8.42 4.56 -10.02
CA LEU A 60 8.28 3.37 -9.20
C LEU A 60 8.81 2.12 -9.88
N CYS A 61 8.57 2.01 -11.19
CA CYS A 61 8.90 0.81 -11.95
C CYS A 61 10.40 0.70 -12.26
N LYS A 62 11.06 1.84 -12.57
CA LYS A 62 12.45 1.85 -13.05
C LYS A 62 13.49 1.48 -11.97
N ARG A 63 13.17 1.65 -10.68
CA ARG A 63 14.07 1.41 -9.53
C ARG A 63 13.34 0.85 -8.31
N ARG A 64 12.56 -0.20 -8.52
CA ARG A 64 11.72 -0.83 -7.47
C ARG A 64 12.48 -1.19 -6.18
N GLU A 65 13.78 -1.45 -6.28
CA GLU A 65 14.69 -1.82 -5.19
C GLU A 65 15.08 -0.66 -4.27
N GLN A 66 14.97 0.59 -4.74
CA GLN A 66 15.33 1.78 -3.96
C GLN A 66 14.19 2.22 -3.03
N TRP A 67 12.97 1.73 -3.27
CA TRP A 67 11.78 2.14 -2.53
C TRP A 67 11.57 1.31 -1.26
N VAL A 68 11.44 2.02 -0.15
CA VAL A 68 10.89 1.49 1.10
C VAL A 68 9.53 2.16 1.32
N GLU A 69 8.41 1.45 1.27
CA GLU A 69 8.21 0.01 1.08
C GLU A 69 8.26 -0.43 -0.40
N PRO A 70 8.56 -1.71 -0.69
CA PRO A 70 8.63 -2.22 -2.05
C PRO A 70 7.24 -2.35 -2.70
N LEU A 71 7.20 -2.31 -4.04
CA LEU A 71 5.95 -2.31 -4.81
C LEU A 71 5.01 -3.49 -4.52
N TRP A 72 5.55 -4.68 -4.32
CA TRP A 72 4.75 -5.89 -4.06
C TRP A 72 3.95 -5.78 -2.75
N LYS A 73 4.35 -4.91 -1.81
CA LYS A 73 3.59 -4.69 -0.58
C LYS A 73 2.21 -4.09 -0.83
N SER A 74 2.00 -3.39 -1.95
CA SER A 74 0.67 -2.95 -2.36
C SER A 74 -0.29 -4.11 -2.66
N ILE A 75 0.22 -5.25 -3.12
CA ILE A 75 -0.59 -6.45 -3.36
C ILE A 75 -1.08 -6.99 -2.01
N LEU A 76 -0.19 -7.11 -1.03
CA LEU A 76 -0.54 -7.60 0.31
C LEU A 76 -1.48 -6.67 1.08
N SER A 77 -1.41 -5.36 0.79
CA SER A 77 -2.27 -4.36 1.42
C SER A 77 -3.68 -4.29 0.80
N ASN A 78 -3.92 -5.01 -0.30
CA ASN A 78 -5.17 -5.02 -1.02
C ASN A 78 -6.21 -5.91 -0.33
N LYS A 79 -7.39 -5.36 -0.01
CA LYS A 79 -8.48 -6.10 0.64
C LYS A 79 -9.08 -7.20 -0.24
N GLY A 80 -8.86 -7.15 -1.55
CA GLY A 80 -9.21 -8.23 -2.47
C GLY A 80 -8.46 -9.53 -2.20
N LEU A 81 -7.38 -9.49 -1.42
CA LEU A 81 -6.68 -10.69 -0.97
C LEU A 81 -7.49 -11.45 0.10
N MET A 82 -8.38 -10.79 0.85
CA MET A 82 -9.11 -11.42 1.96
C MET A 82 -10.02 -12.58 1.51
N PRO A 83 -10.89 -12.43 0.49
CA PRO A 83 -11.69 -13.54 -0.01
C PRO A 83 -10.85 -14.73 -0.50
N LEU A 84 -9.68 -14.45 -1.09
CA LEU A 84 -8.77 -15.50 -1.55
C LEU A 84 -8.15 -16.23 -0.37
N LEU A 85 -7.65 -15.51 0.64
CA LEU A 85 -7.11 -16.11 1.87
C LEU A 85 -8.15 -16.98 2.57
N TRP A 86 -9.41 -16.53 2.64
CA TRP A 86 -10.49 -17.31 3.24
C TRP A 86 -10.75 -18.64 2.50
N ARG A 87 -10.69 -18.63 1.15
CA ARG A 87 -10.85 -19.86 0.35
C ARG A 87 -9.71 -20.85 0.52
N PHE A 88 -8.48 -20.36 0.61
CA PHE A 88 -7.31 -21.24 0.75
C PHE A 88 -7.15 -21.77 2.19
N PHE A 89 -7.62 -21.02 3.20
CA PHE A 89 -7.48 -21.36 4.61
C PHE A 89 -8.81 -21.24 5.37
N PRO A 90 -9.83 -22.05 5.02
CA PRO A 90 -11.12 -22.01 5.68
C PRO A 90 -11.00 -22.40 7.16
N GLY A 91 -11.64 -21.63 8.04
CA GLY A 91 -11.63 -21.89 9.50
C GLY A 91 -10.37 -21.42 10.24
N HIS A 92 -9.46 -20.70 9.59
CA HIS A 92 -8.30 -20.12 10.26
C HIS A 92 -8.74 -19.10 11.33
N PRO A 93 -8.22 -19.17 12.58
CA PRO A 93 -8.72 -18.38 13.71
C PRO A 93 -8.58 -16.85 13.54
N ASN A 94 -7.61 -16.41 12.72
CA ASN A 94 -7.39 -14.99 12.43
C ASN A 94 -8.04 -14.50 11.12
N LEU A 95 -8.76 -15.36 10.40
CA LEU A 95 -9.45 -14.96 9.18
C LEU A 95 -10.94 -14.82 9.43
N LEU A 96 -11.52 -13.76 8.88
CA LEU A 96 -12.97 -13.58 8.83
C LEU A 96 -13.49 -14.06 7.49
N ALA A 97 -14.70 -14.62 7.50
CA ALA A 97 -15.42 -14.97 6.29
C ALA A 97 -15.49 -13.76 5.36
N SER A 98 -15.03 -13.94 4.13
CA SER A 98 -15.01 -12.89 3.11
C SER A 98 -15.23 -13.50 1.73
N TRP A 99 -15.97 -12.76 0.90
CA TRP A 99 -16.40 -13.18 -0.43
C TRP A 99 -16.53 -11.95 -1.33
N PHE A 100 -16.50 -12.16 -2.64
CA PHE A 100 -16.76 -11.09 -3.60
C PHE A 100 -18.26 -10.86 -3.76
N GLU A 101 -18.63 -9.67 -4.22
CA GLU A 101 -20.01 -9.38 -4.58
C GLU A 101 -20.46 -10.30 -5.72
N GLY A 102 -21.66 -10.89 -5.59
CA GLY A 102 -22.19 -11.89 -6.52
C GLY A 102 -21.93 -13.34 -6.10
N GLU A 103 -21.10 -13.58 -5.08
CA GLU A 103 -20.88 -14.92 -4.53
C GLU A 103 -21.85 -15.26 -3.41
N LYS A 104 -22.06 -16.56 -3.17
CA LYS A 104 -22.88 -17.03 -2.04
C LYS A 104 -22.28 -16.54 -0.73
N SER A 105 -23.13 -15.96 0.12
CA SER A 105 -22.77 -15.56 1.48
C SER A 105 -22.07 -16.71 2.22
N GLN A 106 -20.92 -16.41 2.81
CA GLN A 106 -20.12 -17.37 3.58
C GLN A 106 -20.36 -17.24 5.10
N ILE A 107 -21.39 -16.49 5.50
CA ILE A 107 -21.82 -16.30 6.89
C ILE A 107 -23.22 -16.86 7.10
N ALA A 108 -23.54 -17.22 8.35
CA ALA A 108 -24.88 -17.67 8.72
C ALA A 108 -25.93 -16.56 8.58
N ALA A 109 -27.20 -16.93 8.49
CA ALA A 109 -28.31 -15.97 8.48
C ALA A 109 -28.35 -15.19 9.80
N GLY A 110 -28.56 -13.87 9.74
CA GLY A 110 -28.57 -12.98 10.90
C GLY A 110 -27.20 -12.43 11.34
N GLU A 111 -26.09 -12.93 10.80
CA GLU A 111 -24.75 -12.36 11.04
C GLU A 111 -24.57 -11.04 10.28
N SER A 112 -23.76 -10.13 10.84
CA SER A 112 -23.49 -8.83 10.21
C SER A 112 -22.20 -8.86 9.40
N TYR A 113 -22.20 -8.19 8.25
CA TYR A 113 -21.02 -8.02 7.41
C TYR A 113 -20.77 -6.55 7.07
N VAL A 114 -19.52 -6.27 6.66
CA VAL A 114 -19.09 -4.95 6.22
C VAL A 114 -18.77 -4.99 4.74
N ARG A 115 -19.47 -4.18 3.94
CA ARG A 115 -19.14 -3.99 2.53
C ARG A 115 -17.98 -2.99 2.36
N LYS A 116 -16.93 -3.41 1.63
CA LYS A 116 -15.80 -2.57 1.23
C LYS A 116 -15.88 -2.36 -0.28
N THR A 117 -16.18 -1.14 -0.72
CA THR A 117 -16.32 -0.80 -2.15
C THR A 117 -14.98 -0.49 -2.82
N ASP A 118 -14.03 0.07 -2.08
CA ASP A 118 -12.68 0.39 -2.56
C ASP A 118 -11.68 -0.51 -1.83
N LEU A 119 -11.16 -1.51 -2.55
CA LEU A 119 -10.25 -2.52 -1.99
C LEU A 119 -8.85 -1.96 -1.71
N LEU A 120 -8.50 -0.83 -2.31
CA LEU A 120 -7.22 -0.12 -2.14
C LEU A 120 -7.31 1.02 -1.11
N ALA A 121 -8.51 1.42 -0.69
CA ALA A 121 -8.68 2.50 0.28
C ALA A 121 -8.02 2.19 1.63
N ARG A 122 -7.16 3.10 2.10
CA ARG A 122 -6.50 3.02 3.42
C ARG A 122 -7.29 3.69 4.55
N ARG A 123 -7.97 4.81 4.27
CA ARG A 123 -8.86 5.45 5.26
C ARG A 123 -10.20 4.71 5.38
N ARG A 124 -10.78 4.72 6.57
CA ARG A 124 -12.20 4.38 6.77
C ARG A 124 -13.04 5.32 5.91
N LYS A 125 -13.43 4.89 4.71
CA LYS A 125 -14.57 5.44 3.98
C LYS A 125 -15.84 4.79 4.55
N ARG A 126 -17.00 5.47 4.46
CA ARG A 126 -18.28 5.01 5.04
C ARG A 126 -18.48 3.51 4.79
N HIS A 127 -18.48 2.72 5.85
CA HIS A 127 -18.73 1.29 5.80
C HIS A 127 -20.22 1.08 6.01
N HIS A 128 -20.86 0.38 5.07
CA HIS A 128 -22.23 -0.05 5.25
C HIS A 128 -22.20 -1.38 6.01
N PHE A 129 -22.68 -1.34 7.24
CA PHE A 129 -23.05 -2.53 7.99
C PHE A 129 -24.38 -3.05 7.46
N ARG A 130 -24.43 -4.33 7.10
CA ARG A 130 -25.65 -5.01 6.70
C ARG A 130 -25.75 -6.32 7.48
N ARG A 131 -26.96 -6.80 7.73
CA ARG A 131 -27.22 -8.16 8.23
C ARG A 131 -27.43 -9.08 7.03
N SER A 132 -26.99 -10.33 7.13
CA SER A 132 -27.42 -11.39 6.22
C SER A 132 -28.90 -11.66 6.44
N GLU A 133 -29.65 -11.68 5.33
CA GLU A 133 -31.04 -12.15 5.28
C GLU A 133 -31.10 -13.68 5.39
#